data_AF-A0A8J8FR43-F1
#
_entry.id   AF-A0A8J8FR43-F1
#
_cell.length_a   1.000
_cell.length_b   1.000
_cell.length_c   1.000
_cell.angle_alpha   90.00
_cell.angle_beta   90.00
_cell.angle_gamma   90.00
#
_symmetry.space_group_name_H-M   'P 1'
#
loop_
_entity.id
_entity.type
_entity.pdbx_description
1 polymer ?
#
loop_
_entity_poly.entity_id
_entity_poly.type
_entity_poly.pdbx_seq_one_letter_code
_entity_poly.pdbx_strand_id
1 'polypeptide(L)'
;MIASADALRRALKKLRSLTRIKIELAEDHGTEEVDVSPLPLVERYFGERIETVEDAWDFYEEYVVDMPDVRDVGEVARLVMACFDVIEGVKHEFEPPELVYLSPDVSDVEGVVLEVMTDDPEPGVFYVGEPPEGVEVRHVGRVVSTLARFLPEAEEAGLLDVEDLSGVEARFGRFTLLSYATAVALRGLGAVVKTPWGVEEGV
;
A
#
# COMPACT_ATOMS: atom_id res chain seq x y z
N MET A 1 2.43 -23.72 -1.39
CA MET A 1 3.25 -23.07 -0.34
C MET A 1 2.27 -22.31 0.52
N ILE A 2 2.44 -22.22 1.84
CA ILE A 2 1.67 -21.29 2.68
C ILE A 2 2.71 -20.32 3.23
N ALA A 3 2.51 -19.03 3.05
CA ALA A 3 3.43 -18.03 3.57
C ALA A 3 3.22 -17.83 5.08
N SER A 4 4.32 -17.76 5.82
CA SER A 4 4.36 -17.86 7.30
C SER A 4 4.75 -16.56 8.00
N ALA A 5 4.69 -16.53 9.34
CA ALA A 5 5.18 -15.43 10.16
C ALA A 5 6.63 -15.01 9.83
N ASP A 6 7.50 -15.96 9.43
CA ASP A 6 8.88 -15.66 9.00
C ASP A 6 8.94 -14.98 7.63
N ALA A 7 8.00 -15.27 6.73
CA ALA A 7 7.84 -14.50 5.49
C ALA A 7 7.41 -13.06 5.82
N LEU A 8 6.52 -12.88 6.80
CA LEU A 8 6.02 -11.55 7.17
C LEU A 8 7.13 -10.71 7.80
N ARG A 9 7.91 -11.27 8.74
CA ARG A 9 9.09 -10.58 9.31
C ARG A 9 10.07 -10.13 8.24
N ARG A 10 10.31 -10.94 7.20
CA ARG A 10 11.19 -10.57 6.08
C ARG A 10 10.57 -9.48 5.22
N ALA A 11 9.25 -9.54 5.00
CA ALA A 11 8.51 -8.53 4.28
C ALA A 11 8.55 -7.16 4.99
N LEU A 12 8.28 -7.12 6.29
CA LEU A 12 8.35 -5.91 7.10
C LEU A 12 9.76 -5.33 7.16
N LYS A 13 10.79 -6.17 7.29
CA LYS A 13 12.20 -5.71 7.19
C LYS A 13 12.49 -5.06 5.84
N LYS A 14 11.97 -5.63 4.74
CA LYS A 14 12.12 -5.05 3.41
C LYS A 14 11.36 -3.73 3.28
N LEU A 15 10.14 -3.66 3.81
CA LEU A 15 9.35 -2.44 3.83
C LEU A 15 10.06 -1.32 4.60
N ARG A 16 10.55 -1.61 5.82
CA ARG A 16 11.37 -0.67 6.60
C ARG A 16 12.54 -0.11 5.79
N SER A 17 13.33 -1.00 5.19
CA SER A 17 14.47 -0.56 4.38
C SER A 17 14.05 0.25 3.16
N LEU A 18 12.92 -0.09 2.53
CA LEU A 18 12.40 0.65 1.40
C LEU A 18 11.93 2.05 1.82
N THR A 19 11.14 2.17 2.90
CA THR A 19 10.69 3.46 3.44
C THR A 19 11.87 4.36 3.72
N ARG A 20 12.89 3.86 4.44
CA ARG A 20 14.12 4.62 4.71
C ARG A 20 14.79 5.11 3.44
N ILE A 21 15.02 4.21 2.48
CA ILE A 21 15.68 4.55 1.21
C ILE A 21 14.87 5.60 0.43
N LYS A 22 13.53 5.58 0.49
CA LYS A 22 12.71 6.56 -0.22
C LYS A 22 12.77 7.93 0.41
N ILE A 23 12.82 8.02 1.74
CA ILE A 23 13.04 9.28 2.45
C ILE A 23 14.45 9.82 2.12
N GLU A 24 15.49 8.97 2.24
CA GLU A 24 16.89 9.34 1.88
C GLU A 24 16.99 9.88 0.43
N LEU A 25 16.33 9.23 -0.53
CA LEU A 25 16.32 9.68 -1.93
C LEU A 25 15.56 11.01 -2.13
N ALA A 26 14.51 11.26 -1.35
CA ALA A 26 13.78 12.52 -1.38
C ALA A 26 14.68 13.68 -0.92
N GLU A 27 15.40 13.49 0.19
CA GLU A 27 16.37 14.45 0.69
C GLU A 27 17.52 14.68 -0.30
N ASP A 28 18.09 13.61 -0.84
CA ASP A 28 19.16 13.69 -1.84
C ASP A 28 18.72 14.44 -3.12
N HIS A 29 17.42 14.36 -3.46
CA HIS A 29 16.82 15.09 -4.57
C HIS A 29 16.45 16.53 -4.23
N GLY A 30 16.36 16.88 -2.94
CA GLY A 30 15.92 18.18 -2.47
C GLY A 30 14.41 18.35 -2.41
N THR A 31 13.64 17.26 -2.32
CA THR A 31 12.20 17.30 -2.03
C THR A 31 12.01 17.75 -0.57
N GLU A 32 11.21 18.80 -0.36
CA GLU A 32 10.96 19.37 0.98
C GLU A 32 9.57 18.96 1.53
N GLU A 33 8.54 19.10 0.70
CA GLU A 33 7.14 18.81 1.06
C GLU A 33 6.71 17.43 0.53
N VAL A 34 5.70 16.82 1.16
CA VAL A 34 5.06 15.59 0.63
C VAL A 34 3.99 15.93 -0.42
N ASP A 35 3.71 15.00 -1.34
CA ASP A 35 2.74 15.19 -2.45
C ASP A 35 1.33 15.55 -1.97
N VAL A 36 0.83 14.86 -0.92
CA VAL A 36 -0.43 15.19 -0.25
C VAL A 36 -0.17 15.43 1.21
N SER A 37 -0.47 16.66 1.63
CA SER A 37 -0.12 17.18 2.95
C SER A 37 -1.40 17.52 3.75
N PRO A 38 -1.59 16.93 4.95
CA PRO A 38 -0.77 15.86 5.54
C PRO A 38 -1.00 14.49 4.85
N LEU A 39 -0.09 13.55 5.07
CA LEU A 39 -0.26 12.16 4.61
C LEU A 39 -1.49 11.49 5.27
N PRO A 40 -2.50 11.08 4.49
CA PRO A 40 -3.83 10.75 5.01
C PRO A 40 -3.90 9.49 5.86
N LEU A 41 -3.19 8.42 5.49
CA LEU A 41 -3.20 7.16 6.23
C LEU A 41 -2.35 7.24 7.49
N VAL A 42 -1.26 8.02 7.45
CA VAL A 42 -0.49 8.31 8.66
C VAL A 42 -1.34 9.08 9.66
N GLU A 43 -1.98 10.18 9.22
CA GLU A 43 -2.84 11.00 10.10
C GLU A 43 -4.00 10.16 10.65
N ARG A 44 -4.63 9.33 9.81
CA ARG A 44 -5.72 8.44 10.23
C ARG A 44 -5.29 7.45 11.32
N TYR A 45 -4.20 6.73 11.11
CA TYR A 45 -3.84 5.58 11.95
C TYR A 45 -2.99 5.92 13.17
N PHE A 46 -2.20 6.99 13.09
CA PHE A 46 -1.25 7.37 14.13
C PHE A 46 -1.56 8.75 14.72
N GLY A 47 -2.41 9.56 14.08
CA GLY A 47 -2.71 10.93 14.50
C GLY A 47 -1.57 11.92 14.19
N GLU A 48 -0.51 11.46 13.53
CA GLU A 48 0.65 12.25 13.15
C GLU A 48 0.39 13.01 11.85
N ARG A 49 0.85 14.26 11.79
CA ARG A 49 0.72 15.12 10.61
C ARG A 49 2.06 15.20 9.89
N ILE A 50 2.23 14.39 8.85
CA ILE A 50 3.43 14.42 8.02
C ILE A 50 3.18 15.37 6.86
N GLU A 51 3.86 16.51 6.86
CA GLU A 51 3.74 17.57 5.85
C GLU A 51 5.05 17.73 5.06
N THR A 52 6.17 17.27 5.62
CA THR A 52 7.52 17.41 5.06
C THR A 52 8.30 16.09 5.05
N VAL A 53 9.44 16.09 4.34
CA VAL A 53 10.40 14.97 4.37
C VAL A 53 11.05 14.82 5.76
N GLU A 54 11.21 15.91 6.52
CA GLU A 54 11.68 15.86 7.91
C GLU A 54 10.67 15.13 8.82
N ASP A 55 9.39 15.45 8.70
CA ASP A 55 8.34 14.74 9.45
C ASP A 55 8.29 13.23 9.09
N ALA A 56 8.62 12.89 7.83
CA ALA A 56 8.70 11.50 7.40
C ALA A 56 9.86 10.75 8.07
N TRP A 57 10.99 11.43 8.33
CA TRP A 57 12.08 10.87 9.13
C TRP A 57 11.68 10.67 10.58
N ASP A 58 11.04 11.65 11.20
CA ASP A 58 10.57 11.56 12.59
C ASP A 58 9.62 10.37 12.75
N PHE A 59 8.65 10.24 11.85
CA PHE A 59 7.75 9.07 11.83
C PHE A 59 8.50 7.75 11.64
N TYR A 60 9.50 7.73 10.74
CA TYR A 60 10.30 6.54 10.51
C TYR A 60 11.06 6.11 11.77
N GLU A 61 11.70 7.05 12.46
CA GLU A 61 12.45 6.79 13.69
C GLU A 61 11.54 6.33 14.84
N GLU A 62 10.37 6.94 14.99
CA GLU A 62 9.44 6.64 16.07
C GLU A 62 8.68 5.32 15.87
N TYR A 63 8.14 5.08 14.67
CA TYR A 63 7.17 4.00 14.44
C TYR A 63 7.71 2.85 13.56
N VAL A 64 8.71 3.10 12.70
CA VAL A 64 9.11 2.15 11.64
C VAL A 64 10.40 1.40 11.99
N VAL A 65 11.30 2.00 12.78
CA VAL A 65 12.55 1.35 13.23
C VAL A 65 12.25 0.05 13.98
N ASP A 66 11.34 0.12 14.95
CA ASP A 66 10.91 -0.97 15.81
C ASP A 66 9.55 -1.52 15.37
N MET A 67 9.55 -2.19 14.22
CA MET A 67 8.38 -2.87 13.64
C MET A 67 7.59 -3.69 14.68
N PRO A 68 6.25 -3.72 14.60
CA PRO A 68 5.37 -4.34 15.57
C PRO A 68 5.53 -5.87 15.59
N ASP A 69 4.98 -6.48 16.63
CA ASP A 69 4.87 -7.93 16.68
C ASP A 69 3.96 -8.42 15.55
N VAL A 70 4.48 -9.31 14.71
CA VAL A 70 3.73 -9.89 13.58
C VAL A 70 2.46 -10.64 13.98
N ARG A 71 2.24 -10.88 15.27
CA ARG A 71 1.00 -11.44 15.82
C ARG A 71 -0.12 -10.41 15.97
N ASP A 72 0.20 -9.12 16.03
CA ASP A 72 -0.78 -8.04 16.00
C ASP A 72 -1.02 -7.61 14.55
N VAL A 73 -1.89 -8.35 13.88
CA VAL A 73 -2.16 -8.17 12.44
C VAL A 73 -2.77 -6.79 12.16
N GLY A 74 -3.53 -6.22 13.10
CA GLY A 74 -4.12 -4.89 12.95
C GLY A 74 -3.06 -3.78 12.99
N GLU A 75 -2.13 -3.85 13.95
CA GLU A 75 -1.01 -2.92 14.03
C GLU A 75 -0.05 -3.06 12.83
N VAL A 76 0.24 -4.30 12.41
CA VAL A 76 1.00 -4.57 11.18
C VAL A 76 0.33 -3.94 9.97
N ALA A 77 -1.00 -4.09 9.84
CA ALA A 77 -1.72 -3.57 8.70
C ALA A 77 -1.65 -2.04 8.61
N ARG A 78 -1.92 -1.34 9.72
CA ARG A 78 -1.82 0.12 9.81
C ARG A 78 -0.42 0.60 9.49
N LEU A 79 0.61 -0.04 10.04
CA LEU A 79 1.99 0.36 9.78
C LEU A 79 2.39 0.11 8.31
N VAL A 80 1.97 -1.00 7.70
CA VAL A 80 2.26 -1.27 6.28
C VAL A 80 1.66 -0.19 5.40
N MET A 81 0.39 0.17 5.64
CA MET A 81 -0.29 1.21 4.87
C MET A 81 0.31 2.60 5.10
N ALA A 82 0.65 2.95 6.34
CA ALA A 82 1.34 4.21 6.65
C ALA A 82 2.74 4.27 6.01
N CYS A 83 3.49 3.17 6.00
CA CYS A 83 4.78 3.12 5.30
C CYS A 83 4.63 3.33 3.80
N PHE A 84 3.58 2.79 3.18
CA PHE A 84 3.29 3.04 1.76
C PHE A 84 2.88 4.49 1.52
N ASP A 85 2.12 5.08 2.43
CA ASP A 85 1.71 6.49 2.36
C ASP A 85 2.93 7.42 2.40
N VAL A 86 3.87 7.18 3.33
CA VAL A 86 5.17 7.86 3.35
C VAL A 86 5.94 7.66 2.04
N ILE A 87 6.04 6.42 1.55
CA ILE A 87 6.76 6.12 0.30
C ILE A 87 6.16 6.88 -0.89
N GLU A 88 4.84 6.85 -1.08
CA GLU A 88 4.19 7.58 -2.18
C GLU A 88 4.29 9.10 -1.98
N GLY A 89 4.16 9.57 -0.75
CA GLY A 89 4.24 10.97 -0.37
C GLY A 89 5.58 11.61 -0.68
N VAL A 90 6.70 10.93 -0.42
CA VAL A 90 8.03 11.51 -0.61
C VAL A 90 8.61 11.26 -2.01
N LYS A 91 8.14 10.25 -2.75
CA LYS A 91 8.81 9.83 -4.00
C LYS A 91 8.44 10.61 -5.26
N HIS A 92 7.43 11.46 -5.18
CA HIS A 92 6.73 12.06 -6.31
C HIS A 92 7.61 12.93 -7.24
N GLU A 93 8.69 13.54 -6.74
CA GLU A 93 9.55 14.40 -7.55
C GLU A 93 10.71 13.67 -8.24
N PHE A 94 11.13 12.49 -7.75
CA PHE A 94 12.34 11.81 -8.24
C PHE A 94 12.09 10.45 -8.90
N GLU A 95 10.90 9.86 -8.74
CA GLU A 95 10.58 8.60 -9.41
C GLU A 95 10.15 8.81 -10.87
N PRO A 96 10.39 7.82 -11.75
CA PRO A 96 9.83 7.81 -13.09
C PRO A 96 8.28 7.89 -13.04
N PRO A 97 7.64 8.64 -13.96
CA PRO A 97 6.19 8.82 -13.97
C PRO A 97 5.40 7.51 -13.99
N GLU A 98 5.94 6.46 -14.60
CA GLU A 98 5.30 5.14 -14.65
C GLU A 98 5.20 4.43 -13.30
N LEU A 99 5.98 4.84 -12.29
CA LEU A 99 5.96 4.28 -10.94
C LEU A 99 5.13 5.10 -9.96
N VAL A 100 4.58 6.23 -10.41
CA VAL A 100 3.71 7.11 -9.62
C VAL A 100 2.26 6.62 -9.71
N TYR A 101 1.45 6.97 -8.72
CA TYR A 101 0.01 6.72 -8.71
C TYR A 101 -0.68 7.36 -9.93
N LEU A 102 -1.58 6.59 -10.55
CA LEU A 102 -2.41 7.02 -11.66
C LEU A 102 -3.85 7.01 -11.15
N SER A 103 -4.36 8.17 -10.68
CA SER A 103 -5.74 8.30 -10.18
C SER A 103 -6.73 7.69 -11.20
N PRO A 104 -7.35 6.55 -10.87
CA PRO A 104 -8.24 5.86 -11.78
C PRO A 104 -9.64 6.45 -11.72
N ASP A 105 -10.42 6.29 -12.79
CA ASP A 105 -11.83 6.69 -12.77
C ASP A 105 -12.68 5.76 -11.88
N VAL A 106 -13.27 6.34 -10.84
CA VAL A 106 -14.10 5.68 -9.83
C VAL A 106 -15.61 5.89 -10.02
N SER A 107 -16.04 6.69 -10.99
CA SER A 107 -17.42 7.21 -11.09
C SER A 107 -18.51 6.16 -11.30
N ASP A 108 -18.22 5.08 -12.04
CA ASP A 108 -19.17 4.01 -12.38
C ASP A 108 -18.91 2.70 -11.62
N VAL A 109 -18.35 2.79 -10.40
CA VAL A 109 -17.94 1.63 -9.60
C VAL A 109 -18.94 1.37 -8.48
N GLU A 110 -19.45 0.14 -8.39
CA GLU A 110 -20.37 -0.28 -7.32
C GLU A 110 -19.65 -0.95 -6.12
N GLY A 111 -18.38 -1.29 -6.28
CA GLY A 111 -17.55 -1.90 -5.22
C GLY A 111 -16.10 -2.11 -5.65
N VAL A 112 -15.21 -2.28 -4.67
CA VAL A 112 -13.76 -2.36 -4.92
C VAL A 112 -13.30 -3.81 -5.03
N VAL A 113 -12.86 -4.17 -6.24
CA VAL A 113 -12.10 -5.39 -6.50
C VAL A 113 -10.69 -4.99 -6.94
N LEU A 114 -9.71 -5.34 -6.10
CA LEU A 114 -8.29 -5.10 -6.33
C LEU A 114 -7.66 -6.34 -6.96
N GLU A 115 -6.99 -6.18 -8.09
CA GLU A 115 -6.16 -7.22 -8.67
C GLU A 115 -4.71 -6.75 -8.77
N VAL A 116 -3.82 -7.51 -8.12
CA VAL A 116 -2.45 -7.09 -7.86
C VAL A 116 -1.48 -8.07 -8.51
N MET A 117 -0.75 -7.59 -9.50
CA MET A 117 0.30 -8.31 -10.22
C MET A 117 -0.17 -9.69 -10.72
N THR A 118 -1.42 -9.76 -11.19
CA THR A 118 -1.97 -10.95 -11.88
C THR A 118 -1.70 -10.88 -13.37
N ASP A 119 -1.48 -12.05 -13.95
CA ASP A 119 -1.23 -12.21 -15.39
C ASP A 119 -2.53 -12.23 -16.20
N ASP A 120 -3.68 -12.45 -15.54
CA ASP A 120 -5.00 -12.58 -16.17
C ASP A 120 -6.05 -11.85 -15.34
N PRO A 121 -6.10 -10.50 -15.39
CA PRO A 121 -7.07 -9.77 -14.60
C PRO A 121 -8.47 -9.77 -15.19
N GLU A 122 -9.47 -9.64 -14.33
CA GLU A 122 -10.85 -9.44 -14.74
C GLU A 122 -11.08 -8.03 -15.31
N PRO A 123 -11.90 -7.86 -16.37
CA PRO A 123 -12.25 -6.54 -16.88
C PRO A 123 -12.96 -5.68 -15.82
N GLY A 124 -12.64 -4.38 -15.79
CA GLY A 124 -13.29 -3.40 -14.91
C GLY A 124 -12.79 -3.39 -13.46
N VAL A 125 -11.82 -4.23 -13.09
CA VAL A 125 -11.20 -4.19 -11.75
C VAL A 125 -10.23 -3.03 -11.60
N PHE A 126 -9.91 -2.67 -10.35
CA PHE A 126 -8.76 -1.83 -10.04
C PHE A 126 -7.49 -2.67 -10.08
N TYR A 127 -6.53 -2.27 -10.92
CA TYR A 127 -5.35 -3.07 -11.19
C TYR A 127 -4.07 -2.40 -10.70
N VAL A 128 -3.23 -3.17 -10.00
CA VAL A 128 -1.88 -2.77 -9.60
C VAL A 128 -0.86 -3.70 -10.26
N GLY A 129 0.00 -3.19 -11.13
CA GLY A 129 1.02 -3.97 -11.84
C GLY A 129 1.33 -3.42 -13.21
N GLU A 130 2.03 -4.18 -14.04
CA GLU A 130 2.16 -3.82 -15.46
C GLU A 130 0.81 -4.09 -16.15
N PRO A 131 0.15 -3.07 -16.74
CA PRO A 131 -1.17 -3.25 -17.32
C PRO A 131 -1.13 -4.30 -18.44
N PRO A 132 -1.99 -5.33 -18.40
CA PRO A 132 -1.99 -6.37 -19.42
C PRO A 132 -2.52 -5.83 -20.75
N GLU A 133 -1.95 -6.34 -21.85
CA GLU A 133 -2.40 -5.98 -23.19
C GLU A 133 -3.81 -6.51 -23.47
N GLY A 134 -4.70 -5.63 -23.92
CA GLY A 134 -6.03 -6.02 -24.42
C GLY A 134 -7.10 -6.28 -23.35
N VAL A 135 -6.82 -5.98 -22.07
CA VAL A 135 -7.81 -6.05 -20.99
C VAL A 135 -8.07 -4.65 -20.45
N GLU A 136 -9.34 -4.25 -20.40
CA GLU A 136 -9.74 -2.94 -19.87
C GLU A 136 -9.79 -3.00 -18.34
N VAL A 137 -8.82 -2.35 -17.70
CA VAL A 137 -8.71 -2.26 -16.24
C VAL A 137 -8.59 -0.81 -15.79
N ARG A 138 -9.00 -0.54 -14.55
CA ARG A 138 -8.77 0.74 -13.87
C ARG A 138 -7.39 0.73 -13.25
N HIS A 139 -6.39 1.16 -14.02
CA HIS A 139 -4.99 1.05 -13.61
C HIS A 139 -4.64 2.06 -12.51
N VAL A 140 -4.34 1.55 -11.32
CA VAL A 140 -3.98 2.32 -10.11
C VAL A 140 -2.50 2.70 -10.13
N GLY A 141 -1.64 1.83 -10.68
CA GLY A 141 -0.21 2.03 -10.79
C GLY A 141 0.57 0.72 -10.79
N ARG A 142 1.89 0.79 -10.98
CA ARG A 142 2.72 -0.42 -11.18
C ARG A 142 3.18 -1.13 -9.91
N VAL A 143 3.06 -0.48 -8.76
CA VAL A 143 3.63 -0.95 -7.48
C VAL A 143 2.59 -0.92 -6.36
N VAL A 144 2.68 -1.84 -5.40
CA VAL A 144 1.69 -1.99 -4.33
C VAL A 144 1.56 -0.79 -3.39
N SER A 145 2.58 0.07 -3.34
CA SER A 145 2.54 1.27 -2.50
C SER A 145 1.55 2.30 -3.02
N THR A 146 1.17 2.27 -4.31
CA THR A 146 0.14 3.18 -4.86
C THR A 146 -1.23 2.98 -4.22
N LEU A 147 -1.48 1.85 -3.57
CA LEU A 147 -2.69 1.63 -2.77
C LEU A 147 -2.84 2.66 -1.65
N ALA A 148 -1.75 3.23 -1.13
CA ALA A 148 -1.84 4.26 -0.10
C ALA A 148 -2.46 5.57 -0.61
N ARG A 149 -2.39 5.85 -1.92
CA ARG A 149 -3.07 6.99 -2.55
C ARG A 149 -4.49 6.61 -2.97
N PHE A 150 -4.66 5.39 -3.48
CA PHE A 150 -5.95 4.90 -3.95
C PHE A 150 -6.99 4.71 -2.84
N LEU A 151 -6.62 4.13 -1.71
CA LEU A 151 -7.60 3.79 -0.67
C LEU A 151 -8.30 5.04 -0.09
N PRO A 152 -7.59 6.13 0.27
CA PRO A 152 -8.24 7.38 0.66
C PRO A 152 -9.16 7.95 -0.43
N GLU A 153 -8.73 7.93 -1.70
CA GLU A 153 -9.55 8.42 -2.82
C GLU A 153 -10.83 7.59 -3.01
N ALA A 154 -10.73 6.27 -2.86
CA ALA A 154 -11.88 5.38 -2.92
C ALA A 154 -12.84 5.58 -1.73
N GLU A 155 -12.32 5.88 -0.53
CA GLU A 155 -13.12 6.28 0.63
C GLU A 155 -13.87 7.60 0.39
N GLU A 156 -13.20 8.62 -0.15
CA GLU A 156 -13.82 9.90 -0.49
C GLU A 156 -14.93 9.75 -1.53
N ALA A 157 -14.79 8.80 -2.45
CA ALA A 157 -15.82 8.42 -3.41
C ALA A 157 -16.96 7.58 -2.81
N GLY A 158 -16.86 7.18 -1.54
CA GLY A 158 -17.88 6.38 -0.84
C GLY A 158 -17.88 4.90 -1.22
N LEU A 159 -16.77 4.39 -1.76
CA LEU A 159 -16.66 3.00 -2.24
C LEU A 159 -16.21 2.01 -1.16
N LEU A 160 -15.51 2.49 -0.13
CA LEU A 160 -14.99 1.69 0.98
C LEU A 160 -14.83 2.55 2.25
N ASP A 161 -14.52 1.91 3.37
CA ASP A 161 -14.00 2.53 4.59
C ASP A 161 -12.55 2.06 4.75
N VAL A 162 -11.60 2.98 4.87
CA VAL A 162 -10.17 2.62 4.88
C VAL A 162 -9.75 1.91 6.16
N GLU A 163 -10.47 2.14 7.26
CA GLU A 163 -10.24 1.49 8.56
C GLU A 163 -10.91 0.11 8.63
N ASP A 164 -11.94 -0.14 7.82
CA ASP A 164 -12.63 -1.42 7.67
C ASP A 164 -12.92 -1.76 6.20
N LEU A 165 -12.01 -2.51 5.59
CA LEU A 165 -12.11 -3.00 4.22
C LEU A 165 -13.06 -4.20 4.08
N SER A 166 -14.00 -4.40 5.02
CA SER A 166 -15.08 -5.37 4.89
C SER A 166 -15.88 -5.14 3.60
N GLY A 167 -15.88 -6.13 2.71
CA GLY A 167 -16.53 -6.05 1.40
C GLY A 167 -15.59 -5.74 0.24
N VAL A 168 -14.33 -5.39 0.50
CA VAL A 168 -13.28 -5.31 -0.52
C VAL A 168 -12.73 -6.71 -0.82
N GLU A 169 -12.62 -7.04 -2.09
CA GLU A 169 -11.92 -8.25 -2.54
C GLU A 169 -10.55 -7.88 -3.12
N ALA A 170 -9.50 -8.59 -2.71
CA ALA A 170 -8.17 -8.41 -3.26
C ALA A 170 -7.58 -9.75 -3.74
N ARG A 171 -7.17 -9.80 -5.01
CA ARG A 171 -6.52 -10.97 -5.61
C ARG A 171 -5.09 -10.64 -5.97
N PHE A 172 -4.16 -11.45 -5.48
CA PHE A 172 -2.75 -11.28 -5.79
C PHE A 172 -2.27 -12.40 -6.71
N GLY A 173 -1.61 -12.06 -7.81
CA GLY A 173 -1.13 -13.05 -8.79
C GLY A 173 0.33 -13.47 -8.64
N ARG A 174 1.22 -12.59 -8.15
CA ARG A 174 2.65 -12.90 -7.93
C ARG A 174 3.12 -12.65 -6.50
N PHE A 175 3.86 -13.64 -5.97
CA PHE A 175 4.49 -13.51 -4.66
C PHE A 175 5.72 -12.62 -4.74
N THR A 176 5.69 -11.55 -3.96
CA THR A 176 6.85 -10.75 -3.59
C THR A 176 6.74 -10.49 -2.09
N LEU A 177 7.85 -10.11 -1.45
CA LEU A 177 7.80 -9.73 -0.03
C LEU A 177 6.84 -8.56 0.21
N LEU A 178 6.82 -7.56 -0.68
CA LEU A 178 5.91 -6.41 -0.52
C LEU A 178 4.46 -6.81 -0.77
N SER A 179 4.18 -7.56 -1.86
CA SER A 179 2.81 -8.03 -2.12
C SER A 179 2.31 -8.97 -1.02
N TYR A 180 3.19 -9.70 -0.34
CA TYR A 180 2.83 -10.47 0.84
C TYR A 180 2.48 -9.58 2.06
N ALA A 181 3.29 -8.57 2.37
CA ALA A 181 2.94 -7.60 3.43
C ALA A 181 1.63 -6.87 3.11
N THR A 182 1.41 -6.46 1.86
CA THR A 182 0.16 -5.84 1.41
C THR A 182 -1.02 -6.79 1.57
N ALA A 183 -0.88 -8.05 1.17
CA ALA A 183 -1.94 -9.06 1.32
C ALA A 183 -2.31 -9.29 2.79
N VAL A 184 -1.32 -9.35 3.69
CA VAL A 184 -1.56 -9.43 5.13
C VAL A 184 -2.23 -8.17 5.65
N ALA A 185 -1.76 -6.98 5.25
CA ALA A 185 -2.32 -5.70 5.68
C ALA A 185 -3.79 -5.54 5.27
N LEU A 186 -4.11 -5.79 4.00
CA LEU A 186 -5.49 -5.73 3.51
C LEU A 186 -6.40 -6.71 4.27
N ARG A 187 -5.93 -7.93 4.54
CA ARG A 187 -6.66 -8.91 5.35
C ARG A 187 -6.84 -8.43 6.80
N GLY A 188 -5.80 -7.85 7.39
CA GLY A 188 -5.82 -7.29 8.74
C GLY A 188 -6.84 -6.15 8.90
N LEU A 189 -7.10 -5.43 7.82
CA LEU A 189 -8.16 -4.41 7.72
C LEU A 189 -9.51 -4.98 7.30
N GLY A 190 -9.67 -6.30 7.15
CA GLY A 190 -10.97 -6.94 6.89
C GLY A 190 -11.25 -7.35 5.43
N ALA A 191 -10.36 -7.06 4.48
CA ALA A 191 -10.55 -7.43 3.08
C ALA A 191 -10.51 -8.96 2.86
N VAL A 192 -11.26 -9.43 1.87
CA VAL A 192 -11.19 -10.82 1.40
C VAL A 192 -10.00 -10.97 0.46
N VAL A 193 -8.92 -11.58 0.96
CA VAL A 193 -7.66 -11.72 0.21
C VAL A 193 -7.47 -13.13 -0.35
N LYS A 194 -7.37 -13.23 -1.69
CA LYS A 194 -7.10 -14.46 -2.45
C LYS A 194 -5.68 -14.43 -3.00
N THR A 195 -4.89 -15.46 -2.70
CA THR A 195 -3.52 -15.60 -3.22
C THR A 195 -3.20 -17.05 -3.61
N PRO A 196 -2.41 -17.31 -4.67
CA PRO A 196 -1.99 -18.67 -5.04
C PRO A 196 -0.89 -19.25 -4.13
N TRP A 197 -0.26 -18.44 -3.27
CA TRP A 197 0.73 -18.86 -2.28
C TRP A 197 0.19 -18.99 -0.86
N GLY A 198 -1.12 -18.79 -0.66
CA GLY A 198 -1.76 -18.81 0.65
C GLY A 198 -1.21 -17.75 1.62
N VAL A 199 -1.91 -17.55 2.72
CA VAL A 199 -1.48 -16.74 3.87
C VAL A 199 -1.98 -17.49 5.11
N GLU A 200 -1.08 -17.85 6.03
CA GLU A 200 -1.43 -18.61 7.26
C GLU A 200 -2.55 -17.91 8.06
N GLU A 201 -3.43 -18.70 8.69
CA GLU A 201 -4.42 -18.17 9.63
C GLU A 201 -3.71 -17.68 10.91
N GLY A 202 -4.02 -16.46 11.36
CA GLY A 202 -3.36 -15.86 12.52
C GLY A 202 -2.03 -15.15 12.22
N VAL A 203 -1.74 -14.93 10.93
CA VAL A 203 -0.72 -14.00 10.40
C VAL A 203 -1.42 -12.88 9.65
#